data_AF-A0A962XWS0-F1
#
_entry.id   AF-A0A962XWS0-F1
#
_cell.length_a   1.000
_cell.length_b   1.000
_cell.length_c   1.000
_cell.angle_alpha   90.00
_cell.angle_beta   90.00
_cell.angle_gamma   90.00
#
_symmetry.space_group_name_H-M   'P 1'
#
loop_
_entity.id
_entity.type
_entity.pdbx_description
1 polymer ?
#
loop_
_entity_poly.entity_id
_entity_poly.type
_entity_poly.pdbx_seq_one_letter_code
_entity_poly.pdbx_strand_id
1 'polypeptide(L)'
;MNTDATSLDRLHDIIVAPPVPWWPPASGWYWVLGLMVVMLLTALITGLIRWQHNRYRREALAELARQEAALENPERRPSVLLGLAELLKRTAVTAFQREDVATLTGLKWFEFLDDTARGSRFRDALGATLENAIYDPRTADSLDPRKLHSVVEAIRHWIKFHDTRLEPRAGGALDDEPADGPPMPARSSVGQLPEKDPC
;
A
#
# COMPACT_ATOMS: atom_id res chain seq x y z
N MET A 1 -2.58 57.41 -85.04
CA MET A 1 -2.68 57.37 -83.57
C MET A 1 -3.68 56.27 -83.25
N ASN A 2 -3.20 55.06 -83.01
CA ASN A 2 -4.04 53.87 -82.97
C ASN A 2 -4.79 53.84 -81.64
N THR A 3 -6.12 53.90 -81.72
CA THR A 3 -7.03 53.95 -80.57
C THR A 3 -7.81 52.64 -80.53
N ASP A 4 -7.10 51.52 -80.45
CA ASP A 4 -7.71 50.20 -80.38
C ASP A 4 -8.12 49.89 -78.94
N ALA A 5 -9.42 49.70 -78.73
CA ALA A 5 -10.00 49.36 -77.43
C ALA A 5 -9.52 48.01 -76.88
N THR A 6 -8.92 47.18 -77.73
CA THR A 6 -8.40 45.82 -77.48
C THR A 6 -6.88 45.75 -77.38
N SER A 7 -6.20 46.87 -77.15
CA SER A 7 -4.74 46.87 -76.93
C SER A 7 -4.38 46.19 -75.61
N LEU A 8 -3.50 45.17 -75.68
CA LEU A 8 -2.98 44.43 -74.53
C LEU A 8 -2.14 45.30 -73.57
N ASP A 9 -1.65 46.46 -74.02
CA ASP A 9 -0.96 47.45 -73.19
C ASP A 9 -1.85 48.08 -72.10
N ARG A 10 -3.18 47.87 -72.17
CA ARG A 10 -4.11 48.34 -71.13
C ARG A 10 -4.36 47.33 -70.02
N LEU A 11 -3.78 46.13 -70.09
CA LEU A 11 -3.94 45.14 -69.04
C LEU A 11 -3.03 45.50 -67.86
N HIS A 12 -3.63 45.92 -66.74
CA HIS A 12 -2.92 46.22 -65.50
C HIS A 12 -2.28 44.94 -64.97
N ASP A 13 -0.98 44.99 -64.67
CA ASP A 13 -0.22 43.85 -64.16
C ASP A 13 -0.86 43.31 -62.88
N ILE A 14 -0.91 41.98 -62.75
CA ILE A 14 -1.51 41.34 -61.57
C ILE A 14 -0.59 41.59 -60.38
N ILE A 15 -1.03 42.47 -59.47
CA ILE A 15 -0.33 42.70 -58.21
C ILE A 15 -0.50 41.44 -57.36
N VAL A 16 0.50 40.58 -57.35
CA VAL A 16 0.52 39.40 -56.48
C VAL A 16 0.62 39.90 -55.04
N ALA A 17 -0.37 39.55 -54.22
CA ALA A 17 -0.35 39.89 -52.81
C ALA A 17 0.93 39.35 -52.17
N PRO A 18 1.64 40.14 -51.34
CA PRO A 18 2.80 39.63 -50.62
C PRO A 18 2.39 38.41 -49.79
N PRO A 19 3.24 37.37 -49.72
CA PRO A 19 2.90 36.14 -49.02
C PRO A 19 2.51 36.47 -47.58
N VAL A 20 1.31 36.04 -47.20
CA VAL A 20 0.79 36.29 -45.84
C VAL A 20 1.75 35.60 -44.86
N PRO A 21 2.31 36.33 -43.88
CA PRO A 21 3.07 35.68 -42.82
C PRO A 21 2.13 34.72 -42.11
N TRP A 22 2.44 33.42 -42.13
CA TRP A 22 1.67 32.36 -41.46
C TRP A 22 1.80 32.41 -39.93
N TRP A 23 2.14 33.59 -39.40
CA TRP A 23 2.55 33.85 -38.04
C TRP A 23 1.58 34.85 -37.39
N PRO A 24 1.09 34.61 -36.16
CA PRO A 24 1.44 33.55 -35.24
C PRO A 24 0.57 32.30 -35.44
N PRO A 25 1.10 31.07 -35.28
CA PRO A 25 0.24 29.90 -35.09
C PRO A 25 -0.71 30.24 -33.95
N ALA A 26 -2.01 30.03 -34.18
CA ALA A 26 -3.05 30.32 -33.22
C ALA A 26 -2.62 29.89 -31.80
N SER A 27 -2.83 30.76 -30.82
CA SER A 27 -2.45 30.57 -29.41
C SER A 27 -2.94 29.23 -28.80
N GLY A 28 -3.86 28.54 -29.49
CA GLY A 28 -4.27 27.16 -29.22
C GLY A 28 -3.14 26.14 -29.13
N TRP A 29 -2.01 26.32 -29.83
CA TRP A 29 -0.88 25.39 -29.72
C TRP A 29 -0.22 25.40 -28.34
N TYR A 30 -0.24 26.53 -27.63
CA TYR A 30 0.25 26.58 -26.25
C TYR A 30 -0.62 25.73 -25.32
N TRP A 31 -1.92 25.67 -25.55
CA TRP A 31 -2.83 24.80 -24.81
C TRP A 31 -2.58 23.32 -25.14
N VAL A 32 -2.38 22.98 -26.42
CA VAL A 32 -2.04 21.61 -26.85
C VAL A 32 -0.70 21.17 -26.26
N LEU A 33 0.32 22.04 -26.33
CA LEU A 33 1.64 21.78 -25.76
C LEU A 33 1.57 21.64 -24.23
N GLY A 34 0.81 22.52 -23.57
CA GLY A 34 0.56 22.46 -22.13
C GLY A 34 -0.10 21.16 -21.71
N LEU A 35 -1.14 20.73 -22.42
CA LEU A 35 -1.81 19.45 -22.17
C LEU A 35 -0.85 18.26 -22.38
N MET A 36 -0.05 18.29 -23.45
CA MET A 36 0.93 17.24 -23.73
C MET A 36 1.98 17.14 -22.61
N VAL A 37 2.48 18.27 -22.11
CA VAL A 37 3.43 18.30 -20.99
C VAL A 37 2.80 17.75 -19.71
N VAL A 38 1.56 18.14 -19.38
CA VAL A 38 0.85 17.61 -18.20
C VAL A 38 0.65 16.10 -18.32
N MET A 39 0.27 15.61 -19.50
CA MET A 39 0.08 14.18 -19.74
C MET A 39 1.39 13.41 -19.63
N LEU A 40 2.49 13.97 -20.13
CA LEU A 40 3.81 13.37 -20.01
C LEU A 40 4.29 13.34 -18.55
N LEU A 41 4.12 14.44 -17.81
CA LEU A 41 4.48 14.53 -16.40
C LEU A 41 3.69 13.55 -15.55
N THR A 42 2.37 13.46 -15.76
CA THR A 42 1.52 12.49 -15.05
C THR A 42 1.92 11.04 -15.36
N ALA A 43 2.20 10.71 -16.63
CA ALA A 43 2.71 9.39 -17.00
C ALA A 43 4.08 9.09 -16.35
N LEU A 44 4.98 10.08 -16.31
CA LEU A 44 6.30 9.91 -15.71
C LEU A 44 6.22 9.72 -14.19
N ILE A 45 5.43 10.56 -13.51
CA ILE A 45 5.22 10.48 -12.06
C ILE A 45 4.58 9.14 -11.68
N THR A 46 3.50 8.76 -12.36
CA THR A 46 2.84 7.47 -12.09
C THR A 46 3.77 6.29 -12.39
N GLY A 47 4.55 6.36 -13.47
CA GLY A 47 5.58 5.36 -13.80
C GLY A 47 6.66 5.26 -12.73
N LEU A 48 7.16 6.39 -12.22
CA LEU A 48 8.17 6.44 -11.17
C LEU A 48 7.64 5.90 -9.84
N ILE A 49 6.42 6.28 -9.45
CA ILE A 49 5.77 5.73 -8.25
C ILE A 49 5.61 4.22 -8.39
N ARG A 50 5.16 3.74 -9.55
CA ARG A 50 4.99 2.30 -9.79
C ARG A 50 6.32 1.56 -9.83
N TRP A 51 7.37 2.20 -10.33
CA TRP A 51 8.72 1.66 -10.33
C TRP A 51 9.30 1.60 -8.92
N GLN A 52 9.15 2.64 -8.11
CA GLN A 52 9.53 2.63 -6.69
C GLN A 52 8.76 1.57 -5.91
N HIS A 53 7.45 1.44 -6.15
CA HIS A 53 6.62 0.40 -5.55
C HIS A 53 7.06 -1.02 -5.92
N ASN A 54 7.71 -1.19 -7.07
CA ASN A 54 8.22 -2.50 -7.49
C ASN A 54 9.69 -2.72 -7.11
N ARG A 55 10.43 -1.65 -6.81
CA ARG A 55 11.85 -1.71 -6.47
C ARG A 55 12.05 -2.34 -5.09
N TYR A 56 11.31 -1.90 -4.06
CA TYR A 56 11.43 -2.50 -2.72
C TYR A 56 11.05 -4.00 -2.75
N ARG A 57 10.05 -4.38 -3.55
CA ARG A 57 9.64 -5.79 -3.73
C ARG A 57 10.76 -6.62 -4.35
N ARG A 58 11.42 -6.07 -5.38
CA ARG A 58 12.56 -6.72 -6.04
C ARG A 58 13.75 -6.89 -5.10
N GLU A 59 14.08 -5.86 -4.34
CA GLU A 59 15.17 -5.90 -3.35
C GLU A 59 14.86 -6.93 -2.25
N ALA A 60 13.63 -6.95 -1.74
CA ALA A 60 13.20 -7.92 -0.75
C ALA A 60 13.21 -9.37 -1.27
N LEU A 61 12.75 -9.61 -2.51
CA LEU A 61 12.81 -10.94 -3.12
C LEU A 61 14.25 -11.38 -3.42
N ALA A 62 15.14 -10.46 -3.78
CA ALA A 62 16.55 -10.78 -3.99
C ALA A 62 17.29 -11.09 -2.68
N GLU A 63 16.91 -10.44 -1.57
CA GLU A 63 17.41 -10.78 -0.23
C GLU A 63 16.87 -12.14 0.23
N LEU A 64 15.57 -12.39 0.02
CA LEU A 64 14.92 -13.66 0.32
C LEU A 64 15.63 -14.84 -0.38
N ALA A 65 15.95 -14.71 -1.66
CA ALA A 65 16.65 -15.74 -2.42
C ALA A 65 18.07 -16.00 -1.88
N ARG A 66 18.78 -14.96 -1.38
CA ARG A 66 20.09 -15.11 -0.76
C ARG A 66 20.01 -15.83 0.58
N GLN A 67 18.99 -15.52 1.37
CA GLN A 67 18.72 -16.18 2.65
C GLN A 67 18.32 -17.65 2.45
N GLU A 68 17.49 -17.96 1.45
CA GLU A 68 17.11 -19.33 1.11
C GLU A 68 18.31 -20.22 0.78
N ALA A 69 19.29 -19.71 0.03
CA ALA A 69 20.53 -20.46 -0.24
C ALA A 69 21.37 -20.71 1.03
N ALA A 70 21.34 -19.78 1.99
CA ALA A 70 22.05 -19.95 3.26
C ALA A 70 21.36 -20.94 4.21
N LEU A 71 20.07 -21.23 3.97
CA LEU A 71 19.22 -22.11 4.75
C LEU A 71 19.60 -23.61 4.61
N GLU A 72 20.32 -23.96 3.54
CA GLU A 72 20.89 -25.29 3.33
C GLU A 72 21.93 -25.67 4.40
N ASN A 73 22.59 -24.66 4.99
CA ASN A 73 23.58 -24.86 6.05
C ASN A 73 22.90 -24.90 7.43
N PRO A 74 22.90 -26.03 8.15
CA PRO A 74 22.24 -26.16 9.45
C PRO A 74 22.67 -25.10 10.46
N GLU A 75 23.99 -24.85 10.57
CA GLU A 75 24.56 -23.87 11.51
C GLU A 75 24.10 -22.42 11.25
N ARG A 76 23.64 -22.11 10.04
CA ARG A 76 23.14 -20.79 9.66
C ARG A 76 21.62 -20.68 9.72
N ARG A 77 20.88 -21.79 9.89
CA ARG A 77 19.41 -21.77 9.95
C ARG A 77 18.84 -20.76 10.95
N PRO A 78 19.28 -20.71 12.22
CA PRO A 78 18.70 -19.77 13.19
C PRO A 78 18.94 -18.30 12.78
N SER A 79 20.15 -17.96 12.31
CA SER A 79 20.46 -16.59 11.88
C SER A 79 19.72 -16.20 10.60
N VAL A 80 19.54 -17.14 9.68
CA VAL A 80 18.76 -16.92 8.45
C VAL A 80 17.27 -16.74 8.76
N LEU A 81 16.68 -17.54 9.65
CA LEU A 81 15.28 -17.40 10.08
C LEU A 81 15.02 -16.04 10.76
N LEU A 82 15.95 -15.59 11.61
CA LEU A 82 15.90 -14.26 12.19
C LEU A 82 15.95 -13.18 11.09
N GLY A 83 16.87 -13.33 10.13
CA GLY A 83 16.99 -12.43 8.99
C GLY A 83 15.74 -12.39 8.12
N LEU A 84 15.04 -13.51 7.96
CA LEU A 84 13.76 -13.61 7.23
C LEU A 84 12.65 -12.85 7.96
N ALA A 85 12.57 -12.99 9.28
CA ALA A 85 11.61 -12.28 10.11
C ALA A 85 11.87 -10.76 10.12
N GLU A 86 13.15 -10.35 10.20
CA GLU A 86 13.55 -8.95 10.09
C GLU A 86 13.22 -8.38 8.70
N LEU A 87 13.52 -9.13 7.64
CA LEU A 87 13.21 -8.75 6.26
C LEU A 87 11.70 -8.51 6.08
N LEU A 88 10.87 -9.43 6.60
CA LEU A 88 9.41 -9.32 6.57
C LEU A 88 8.92 -8.10 7.33
N LYS A 89 9.44 -7.86 8.54
CA LYS A 89 9.08 -6.70 9.37
C LYS A 89 9.48 -5.39 8.69
N ARG A 90 10.69 -5.33 8.10
CA ARG A 90 11.17 -4.17 7.34
C ARG A 90 10.33 -3.91 6.10
N THR A 91 9.92 -4.96 5.38
CA THR A 91 9.04 -4.80 4.21
C THR A 91 7.66 -4.29 4.61
N ALA A 92 7.08 -4.79 5.72
CA ALA A 92 5.81 -4.28 6.23
C ALA A 92 5.88 -2.80 6.64
N VAL A 93 6.92 -2.38 7.38
CA VAL A 93 7.11 -0.97 7.76
C VAL A 93 7.35 -0.06 6.54
N THR A 94 7.89 -0.60 5.45
CA THR A 94 8.07 0.16 4.20
C THR A 94 6.77 0.25 3.40
N ALA A 95 5.90 -0.76 3.51
CA ALA A 95 4.66 -0.87 2.75
C ALA A 95 3.44 -0.21 3.44
N PHE A 96 3.45 -0.08 4.77
CA PHE A 96 2.37 0.45 5.60
C PHE A 96 2.89 1.55 6.54
N GLN A 97 1.99 2.34 7.15
CA GLN A 97 2.38 3.40 8.10
C GLN A 97 3.13 2.81 9.29
N ARG A 98 4.20 3.50 9.71
CA ARG A 98 5.13 2.99 10.72
C ARG A 98 4.47 2.88 12.10
N GLU A 99 3.54 3.78 12.41
CA GLU A 99 2.82 3.82 13.69
C GLU A 99 1.97 2.56 13.92
N ASP A 100 1.29 2.08 12.88
CA ASP A 100 0.41 0.92 12.98
C ASP A 100 1.20 -0.39 13.08
N VAL A 101 2.25 -0.54 12.27
CA VAL A 101 3.04 -1.77 12.23
C VAL A 101 3.95 -1.94 13.45
N ALA A 102 4.49 -0.85 13.99
CA ALA A 102 5.45 -0.92 15.11
C ALA A 102 4.83 -1.45 16.40
N THR A 103 3.52 -1.23 16.60
CA THR A 103 2.78 -1.69 17.79
C THR A 103 2.38 -3.17 17.71
N LEU A 104 2.41 -3.77 16.52
CA LEU A 104 1.98 -5.16 16.32
C LEU A 104 3.08 -6.15 16.73
N THR A 105 2.73 -7.06 17.66
CA THR A 105 3.58 -8.14 18.15
C THR A 105 2.80 -9.45 18.28
N GLY A 106 3.51 -10.58 18.23
CA GLY A 106 2.94 -11.92 18.40
C GLY A 106 1.77 -12.21 17.45
N LEU A 107 0.64 -12.65 18.01
CA LEU A 107 -0.54 -13.04 17.23
C LEU A 107 -1.10 -11.89 16.36
N LYS A 108 -1.15 -10.66 16.89
CA LYS A 108 -1.66 -9.49 16.15
C LYS A 108 -0.83 -9.18 14.90
N TRP A 109 0.48 -9.48 14.96
CA TRP A 109 1.36 -9.36 13.80
C TRP A 109 1.03 -10.39 12.72
N PHE A 110 0.77 -11.65 13.08
CA PHE A 110 0.40 -12.68 12.12
C PHE A 110 -1.00 -12.46 11.52
N GLU A 111 -1.94 -11.94 12.31
CA GLU A 111 -3.26 -11.51 11.82
C GLU A 111 -3.16 -10.40 10.78
N PHE A 112 -2.34 -9.39 11.06
CA PHE A 112 -2.04 -8.32 10.10
C PHE A 112 -1.48 -8.86 8.79
N LEU A 113 -0.56 -9.83 8.83
CA LEU A 113 0.01 -10.41 7.61
C LEU A 113 -1.07 -11.11 6.77
N ASP A 114 -2.00 -11.82 7.42
CA ASP A 114 -3.11 -12.51 6.75
C ASP A 114 -4.20 -11.57 6.22
N ASP A 115 -4.43 -10.45 6.90
CA ASP A 115 -5.39 -9.44 6.44
C ASP A 115 -4.84 -8.63 5.26
N THR A 116 -3.52 -8.45 5.19
CA THR A 116 -2.85 -7.65 4.16
C THR A 116 -2.48 -8.43 2.91
N ALA A 117 -2.44 -9.77 2.95
CA ALA A 117 -2.21 -10.62 1.78
C ALA A 117 -3.25 -11.74 1.68
N ARG A 118 -4.08 -11.67 0.63
CA ARG A 118 -5.08 -12.71 0.38
C ARG A 118 -4.40 -14.08 0.19
N GLY A 119 -4.76 -15.03 1.05
CA GLY A 119 -4.30 -16.41 0.99
C GLY A 119 -3.00 -16.70 1.71
N SER A 120 -2.41 -15.75 2.45
CA SER A 120 -1.40 -16.13 3.43
C SER A 120 -2.06 -16.82 4.63
N ARG A 121 -1.31 -17.72 5.27
CA ARG A 121 -1.74 -18.52 6.42
C ARG A 121 -0.71 -18.43 7.54
N PHE A 122 -0.37 -17.20 7.92
CA PHE A 122 0.57 -16.95 9.01
C PHE A 122 -0.06 -17.13 10.39
N ARG A 123 -1.39 -16.98 10.53
CA ARG A 123 -2.13 -17.32 11.77
C ARG A 123 -2.02 -18.78 12.17
N ASP A 124 -1.80 -19.67 11.21
CA ASP A 124 -1.72 -21.11 11.42
C ASP A 124 -0.35 -21.51 12.00
N ALA A 125 -0.05 -22.81 12.02
CA ALA A 125 1.20 -23.37 12.56
C ALA A 125 2.49 -22.72 12.03
N LEU A 126 2.45 -22.03 10.89
CA LEU A 126 3.57 -21.32 10.29
C LEU A 126 4.05 -20.14 11.14
N GLY A 127 3.15 -19.31 11.68
CA GLY A 127 3.51 -18.16 12.51
C GLY A 127 4.16 -18.60 13.82
N ALA A 128 3.55 -19.58 14.50
CA ALA A 128 4.11 -20.18 15.71
C ALA A 128 5.47 -20.86 15.46
N THR A 129 5.64 -21.50 14.30
CA THR A 129 6.92 -22.12 13.91
C THR A 129 8.00 -21.06 13.72
N LEU A 130 7.68 -19.95 13.05
CA LEU A 130 8.62 -18.84 12.83
C LEU A 130 8.96 -18.15 14.16
N GLU A 131 7.96 -17.87 15.01
CA GLU A 131 8.17 -17.23 16.32
C GLU A 131 9.04 -18.09 17.23
N ASN A 132 8.73 -19.37 17.39
CA ASN A 132 9.52 -20.29 18.21
C ASN A 132 10.96 -20.45 17.67
N ALA A 133 11.14 -20.48 16.35
CA ALA A 133 12.47 -20.60 15.76
C ALA A 133 13.32 -19.32 15.88
N ILE A 134 12.70 -18.16 16.10
CA ILE A 134 13.41 -16.90 16.41
C ILE A 134 13.90 -16.89 17.86
N TYR A 135 13.09 -17.39 18.80
CA TYR A 135 13.42 -17.36 20.23
C TYR A 135 14.29 -18.53 20.69
N ASP A 136 14.17 -19.70 20.06
CA ASP A 136 14.93 -20.90 20.42
C ASP A 136 15.73 -21.47 19.23
N PRO A 137 17.06 -21.33 19.24
CA PRO A 137 17.94 -21.90 18.22
C PRO A 137 17.80 -23.42 18.06
N ARG A 138 17.44 -24.16 19.13
CA ARG A 138 17.27 -25.62 19.08
C ARG A 138 16.03 -26.01 18.27
N THR A 139 15.01 -25.16 18.30
CA THR A 139 13.81 -25.33 17.49
C THR A 139 14.16 -25.09 16.01
N ALA A 140 14.96 -24.08 15.69
CA ALA A 140 15.44 -23.83 14.33
C ALA A 140 16.27 -25.00 13.74
N ASP A 141 17.11 -25.64 14.56
CA ASP A 141 17.93 -26.78 14.12
C ASP A 141 17.12 -28.05 13.87
N SER A 142 16.09 -28.29 14.69
CA SER A 142 15.23 -29.48 14.63
C SER A 142 14.07 -29.37 13.63
N LEU A 143 13.94 -28.23 12.94
CA LEU A 143 12.89 -28.01 11.97
C LEU A 143 13.08 -28.88 10.72
N ASP A 144 11.99 -29.54 10.30
CA ASP A 144 11.92 -30.26 9.03
C ASP A 144 12.18 -29.30 7.85
N PRO A 145 13.11 -29.60 6.92
CA PRO A 145 13.34 -28.82 5.71
C PRO A 145 12.07 -28.46 4.93
N ARG A 146 11.05 -29.33 4.93
CA ARG A 146 9.75 -29.03 4.27
C ARG A 146 9.02 -27.87 4.94
N LYS A 147 9.01 -27.83 6.28
CA LYS A 147 8.41 -26.73 7.04
C LYS A 147 9.17 -25.44 6.79
N LEU A 148 10.50 -25.52 6.78
CA LEU A 148 11.38 -24.38 6.49
C LEU A 148 11.07 -23.76 5.12
N HIS A 149 10.95 -24.60 4.08
CA HIS A 149 10.57 -24.14 2.74
C HIS A 149 9.16 -23.55 2.70
N SER A 150 8.20 -24.13 3.44
CA SER A 150 6.85 -23.57 3.52
C SER A 150 6.79 -22.19 4.19
N VAL A 151 7.67 -21.90 5.16
CA VAL A 151 7.82 -20.57 5.76
C VAL A 151 8.39 -19.58 4.73
N VAL A 152 9.44 -19.97 4.01
CA VAL A 152 10.04 -19.12 2.96
C VAL A 152 9.03 -18.82 1.85
N GLU A 153 8.25 -19.82 1.42
CA GLU A 153 7.24 -19.61 0.38
C GLU A 153 6.08 -18.74 0.87
N ALA A 154 5.66 -18.87 2.13
CA ALA A 154 4.67 -17.97 2.72
C ALA A 154 5.16 -16.52 2.74
N ILE A 155 6.42 -16.29 3.13
CA ILE A 155 7.06 -14.96 3.11
C ILE A 155 7.14 -14.43 1.68
N ARG A 156 7.57 -15.26 0.73
CA ARG A 156 7.63 -14.93 -0.70
C ARG A 156 6.27 -14.50 -1.24
N HIS A 157 5.23 -15.26 -0.92
CA HIS A 157 3.86 -14.99 -1.33
C HIS A 157 3.39 -13.65 -0.78
N TRP A 158 3.61 -13.40 0.51
CA TRP A 158 3.22 -12.14 1.13
C TRP A 158 3.95 -10.93 0.52
N ILE A 159 5.27 -11.01 0.31
CA ILE A 159 6.04 -9.93 -0.33
C ILE A 159 5.52 -9.64 -1.75
N LYS A 160 5.05 -10.65 -2.48
CA LYS A 160 4.49 -10.48 -3.83
C LYS A 160 3.07 -9.90 -3.84
N PHE A 161 2.22 -10.34 -2.93
CA PHE A 161 0.77 -10.14 -3.02
C PHE A 161 0.17 -9.27 -1.93
N HIS A 162 0.95 -8.70 -1.00
CA HIS A 162 0.42 -7.73 -0.05
C HIS A 162 -0.18 -6.53 -0.80
N ASP A 163 -1.37 -6.11 -0.35
CA ASP A 163 -2.06 -4.93 -0.88
C ASP A 163 -1.97 -3.82 0.17
N THR A 164 -1.25 -2.75 -0.17
CA THR A 164 -1.07 -1.58 0.71
C THR A 164 -2.35 -0.77 0.89
N ARG A 165 -3.42 -1.07 0.14
CA ARG A 165 -4.75 -0.44 0.30
C ARG A 165 -5.63 -1.18 1.31
N LEU A 166 -5.27 -2.41 1.67
CA LEU A 166 -5.94 -3.11 2.76
C LEU A 166 -5.36 -2.55 4.05
N GLU A 167 -5.99 -1.49 4.56
CA GLU A 167 -5.74 -1.03 5.92
C GLU A 167 -5.97 -2.24 6.84
N PRO A 168 -5.02 -2.54 7.74
CA PRO A 168 -5.26 -3.54 8.76
C PRO A 168 -6.55 -3.14 9.44
N ARG A 169 -7.46 -4.10 9.65
CA ARG A 169 -8.55 -3.85 10.60
C ARG A 169 -7.87 -3.64 11.95
N ALA A 170 -7.52 -2.40 12.27
CA ALA A 170 -7.18 -1.98 13.61
C ALA A 170 -8.28 -2.58 14.48
N GLY A 171 -7.88 -3.48 15.38
CA GLY A 171 -8.78 -4.34 16.13
C GLY A 171 -9.99 -3.54 16.58
N GLY A 172 -11.17 -4.13 16.37
CA GLY A 172 -12.45 -3.47 16.50
C GLY A 172 -12.45 -2.43 17.61
N ALA A 173 -12.63 -1.17 17.21
CA ALA A 173 -13.51 -0.29 17.96
C ALA A 173 -14.91 -0.94 17.93
N LEU A 174 -15.07 -2.05 18.68
CA LEU A 174 -16.32 -2.31 19.35
C LEU A 174 -16.46 -1.12 20.27
N ASP A 175 -17.34 -0.19 19.92
CA ASP A 175 -18.40 0.19 20.82
C ASP A 175 -17.99 0.21 22.30
N ASP A 176 -17.08 1.11 22.68
CA ASP A 176 -17.09 1.68 24.03
C ASP A 176 -18.32 2.60 24.10
N GLU A 177 -19.51 2.00 24.01
CA GLU A 177 -20.71 2.55 24.62
C GLU A 177 -20.51 2.32 26.12
N PRO A 178 -20.28 3.39 26.92
CA PRO A 178 -20.13 3.22 28.35
C PRO A 178 -21.49 2.76 28.88
N ALA A 179 -21.55 1.48 29.26
CA ALA A 179 -22.60 0.92 30.10
C ALA A 179 -22.47 1.49 31.53
N ASP A 180 -22.51 2.81 31.66
CA ASP A 180 -22.63 3.55 32.90
C ASP A 180 -23.68 4.65 32.71
N GLY A 181 -24.90 4.19 32.40
CA GLY A 181 -26.08 4.97 32.69
C GLY A 181 -26.18 5.09 34.22
N PRO A 182 -26.08 6.30 34.80
CA PRO A 182 -26.16 6.45 36.24
C PRO A 182 -27.50 5.92 36.76
N PRO A 183 -27.53 5.20 37.89
CA PRO A 183 -28.76 4.73 38.48
C PRO A 183 -29.66 5.91 38.83
N MET A 184 -30.92 5.80 38.41
CA MET A 184 -32.05 6.63 38.82
C MET A 184 -31.91 7.09 40.27
N PRO A 185 -31.93 8.41 40.56
CA PRO A 185 -31.94 8.87 41.94
C PRO A 185 -33.26 8.47 42.61
N ALA A 186 -33.10 7.89 43.80
CA ALA A 186 -34.14 7.49 44.73
C ALA A 186 -35.26 8.54 44.84
N ARG A 187 -36.48 8.15 44.48
CA ARG A 187 -37.67 8.90 44.89
C ARG A 187 -37.94 8.61 46.36
N SER A 188 -37.83 9.68 47.14
CA SER A 188 -38.23 9.84 48.54
C SER A 188 -39.37 8.93 48.97
N SER A 189 -39.04 8.09 49.96
CA SER A 189 -40.00 7.57 50.92
C SER A 189 -40.34 8.70 51.90
N VAL A 190 -41.50 9.33 51.73
CA VAL A 190 -42.17 10.10 52.78
C VAL A 190 -43.67 9.84 52.66
N GLY A 191 -44.21 9.15 53.65
CA GLY A 191 -45.65 9.07 53.88
C GLY A 191 -46.17 7.66 54.03
N GLN A 192 -46.03 7.07 55.22
CA GLN A 192 -47.09 6.25 55.78
C GLN A 192 -46.99 6.27 57.32
N LEU A 193 -47.91 7.03 57.92
CA LEU A 193 -48.25 7.03 59.34
C LEU A 193 -49.04 5.74 59.69
N PRO A 194 -49.22 5.44 60.98
CA PRO A 194 -49.01 4.13 61.59
C PRO A 194 -50.28 3.28 61.55
N GLU A 195 -50.24 2.11 62.19
CA GLU A 195 -51.25 1.69 63.19
C GLU A 195 -51.60 0.18 63.14
N LYS A 196 -51.61 -0.40 64.36
CA LYS A 196 -52.24 -1.65 64.82
C LYS A 196 -51.52 -2.98 64.58
N ASP A 197 -50.67 -3.29 65.57
CA ASP A 197 -50.80 -4.35 66.60
C ASP A 197 -51.56 -5.67 66.32
N PRO A 198 -51.16 -6.76 67.04
CA PRO A 198 -51.25 -8.14 66.57
C PRO A 198 -52.30 -8.99 67.28
N CYS A 199 -52.75 -10.06 66.60
CA CYS A 199 -53.03 -11.38 67.15
C CYS A 199 -53.04 -12.41 66.01
#